data_AF-A0A7S1QLI3-F1
#
_entry.id   AF-A0A7S1QLI3-F1
#
_cell.length_a   1.000
_cell.length_b   1.000
_cell.length_c   1.000
_cell.angle_alpha   90.00
_cell.angle_beta   90.00
_cell.angle_gamma   90.00
#
_symmetry.space_group_name_H-M   'P 1'
#
loop_
_entity.id
_entity.type
_entity.pdbx_description
1 polymer ?
#
loop_
_entity_poly.entity_id
_entity_poly.type
_entity_poly.pdbx_seq_one_letter_code
_entity_poly.pdbx_strand_id
1 'polypeptide(L)'
;VVLLWFGWRLHDGTTGEIDRHREWRGRYDALERTEVAEVSRRVVRVVRSLLFVGARTFADKLMHFVSKELREGRLQRFRAEFEQTWLPLASAVRPTVGSGEGGMRYVAEWTASRTRYTALVHHAVDSSDSE
;
A
#
# COMPACT_ATOMS: atom_id res chain seq x y z
N VAL A 1 3.94 -12.41 -11.12
CA VAL A 1 4.98 -11.76 -11.95
C VAL A 1 5.15 -10.28 -11.61
N VAL A 2 4.07 -9.48 -11.54
CA VAL A 2 4.18 -8.01 -11.34
C VAL A 2 4.79 -7.61 -9.98
N LEU A 3 4.40 -8.25 -8.86
CA LEU A 3 4.95 -7.94 -7.53
C LEU A 3 6.48 -8.18 -7.44
N LEU A 4 6.97 -9.22 -8.10
CA LEU A 4 8.40 -9.57 -8.11
C LEU A 4 9.25 -8.50 -8.79
N TRP A 5 8.67 -7.72 -9.72
CA TRP A 5 9.38 -6.61 -10.35
C TRP A 5 9.82 -5.58 -9.30
N PHE A 6 8.97 -5.31 -8.31
CA PHE A 6 9.26 -4.43 -7.17
C PHE A 6 10.13 -5.07 -6.10
N GLY A 7 10.47 -6.37 -6.22
CA GLY A 7 11.10 -7.12 -5.15
C GLY A 7 10.14 -7.58 -4.05
N TRP A 8 8.83 -7.63 -4.33
CA TRP A 8 7.80 -8.07 -3.38
C TRP A 8 7.25 -9.44 -3.78
N ARG A 9 6.78 -10.21 -2.81
CA ARG A 9 6.12 -11.49 -3.05
C ARG A 9 4.89 -11.65 -2.18
N LEU A 10 3.91 -12.39 -2.68
CA LEU A 10 2.84 -12.90 -1.86
C LEU A 10 3.42 -14.04 -1.00
N HIS A 11 3.46 -13.82 0.30
CA HIS A 11 3.93 -14.81 1.28
C HIS A 11 2.85 -15.88 1.49
N ASP A 12 1.61 -15.45 1.63
CA ASP A 12 0.45 -16.31 1.84
C ASP A 12 -0.70 -15.87 0.93
N GLY A 13 -1.11 -16.80 0.06
CA GLY A 13 -2.19 -16.57 -0.90
C GLY A 13 -3.60 -16.61 -0.31
N THR A 14 -3.76 -17.14 0.89
CA THR A 14 -5.05 -17.21 1.60
C THR A 14 -5.30 -15.93 2.41
N THR A 15 -4.27 -15.41 3.09
CA THR A 15 -4.39 -14.19 3.92
C THR A 15 -4.04 -12.91 3.16
N GLY A 16 -3.40 -13.04 2.00
CA GLY A 16 -2.95 -11.91 1.20
C GLY A 16 -1.68 -11.25 1.72
N GLU A 17 -0.95 -11.90 2.63
CA GLU A 17 0.26 -11.32 3.22
C GLU A 17 1.37 -11.15 2.19
N ILE A 18 2.00 -9.98 2.24
CA ILE A 18 3.07 -9.59 1.33
C ILE A 18 4.35 -9.43 2.13
N ASP A 19 5.42 -9.98 1.57
CA ASP A 19 6.75 -9.93 2.14
C ASP A 19 7.76 -9.60 1.03
N ARG A 20 8.99 -9.32 1.44
CA ARG A 20 10.12 -9.11 0.55
C ARG A 20 10.48 -10.40 -0.17
N HIS A 21 10.78 -10.29 -1.46
CA HIS A 21 11.41 -11.36 -2.22
C HIS A 21 12.88 -11.50 -1.82
N ARG A 22 13.52 -12.65 -2.04
CA ARG A 22 14.94 -12.88 -1.66
C ARG A 22 15.93 -11.86 -2.26
N GLU A 23 15.60 -11.31 -3.42
CA GLU A 23 16.41 -10.33 -4.16
C GLU A 23 15.95 -8.88 -3.95
N TRP A 24 15.15 -8.60 -2.92
CA TRP A 24 14.52 -7.29 -2.74
C TRP A 24 15.50 -6.11 -2.73
N ARG A 25 16.71 -6.29 -2.17
CA ARG A 25 17.72 -5.21 -2.08
C ARG A 25 18.10 -4.67 -3.45
N GLY A 26 18.56 -5.55 -4.36
CA GLY A 26 18.91 -5.13 -5.72
C GLY A 26 17.73 -4.60 -6.52
N ARG A 27 16.50 -4.99 -6.17
CA ARG A 27 15.29 -4.41 -6.77
C ARG A 27 15.01 -3.02 -6.24
N TYR A 28 15.23 -2.75 -4.96
CA TYR A 28 15.03 -1.43 -4.39
C TYR A 28 16.07 -0.45 -4.95
N ASP A 29 17.33 -0.87 -5.08
CA ASP A 29 18.37 -0.08 -5.75
C ASP A 29 17.96 0.27 -7.20
N ALA A 30 17.32 -0.67 -7.92
CA ALA A 30 16.79 -0.42 -9.26
C ALA A 30 15.58 0.53 -9.24
N LEU A 31 14.69 0.42 -8.25
CA LEU A 31 13.56 1.32 -8.06
C LEU A 31 14.03 2.76 -7.80
N GLU A 32 15.09 2.95 -7.01
CA GLU A 32 15.66 4.28 -6.76
C GLU A 32 16.16 4.98 -8.03
N ARG A 33 16.63 4.19 -9.00
CA ARG A 33 17.09 4.66 -10.31
C ARG A 33 15.97 4.77 -11.34
N THR A 34 14.80 4.22 -11.05
CA THR A 34 13.64 4.27 -11.95
C THR A 34 12.86 5.57 -11.72
N GLU A 35 12.25 6.10 -12.77
CA GLU A 35 11.39 7.28 -12.63
C GLU A 35 10.23 7.02 -11.67
N VAL A 36 10.01 7.95 -10.74
CA VAL A 36 8.95 7.88 -9.74
C VAL A 36 7.58 7.70 -10.40
N ALA A 37 7.33 8.43 -11.49
CA ALA A 37 6.10 8.34 -12.26
C ALA A 37 5.91 6.96 -12.92
N GLU A 38 6.98 6.28 -13.33
CA GLU A 38 6.88 4.92 -13.88
C GLU A 38 6.50 3.91 -12.78
N VAL A 39 7.20 3.94 -11.65
CA VAL A 39 6.90 3.07 -10.51
C VAL A 39 5.47 3.30 -10.04
N SER A 40 5.07 4.57 -9.88
CA SER A 40 3.72 4.97 -9.49
C SER A 40 2.66 4.43 -10.44
N ARG A 41 2.83 4.58 -11.76
CA ARG A 41 1.89 4.02 -12.76
C ARG A 41 1.74 2.51 -12.66
N ARG A 42 2.81 1.78 -12.34
CA ARG A 42 2.75 0.32 -12.18
C ARG A 42 2.03 -0.07 -10.90
N VAL A 43 2.33 0.59 -9.78
CA VAL A 43 1.65 0.35 -8.50
C VAL A 43 0.15 0.65 -8.62
N VAL A 44 -0.20 1.81 -9.18
CA VAL A 44 -1.59 2.21 -9.44
C VAL A 44 -2.32 1.17 -10.29
N ARG A 45 -1.67 0.64 -11.33
CA ARG A 45 -2.26 -0.45 -12.14
C ARG A 45 -2.53 -1.69 -11.32
N VAL A 46 -1.56 -2.14 -10.50
CA VAL A 46 -1.75 -3.32 -9.63
C VAL A 46 -2.90 -3.10 -8.65
N VAL A 47 -2.91 -1.96 -7.96
CA VAL A 47 -3.98 -1.63 -6.99
C VAL A 47 -5.33 -1.57 -7.68
N ARG A 48 -5.45 -0.90 -8.84
CA ARG A 48 -6.70 -0.88 -9.62
C ARG A 48 -7.14 -2.26 -10.05
N SER A 49 -6.23 -3.11 -10.52
CA SER A 49 -6.56 -4.49 -10.91
C SER A 49 -7.07 -5.30 -9.73
N LEU A 50 -6.44 -5.21 -8.55
CA LEU A 50 -6.89 -5.89 -7.34
C LEU A 50 -8.29 -5.40 -6.92
N LEU A 51 -8.53 -4.09 -6.96
CA LEU A 51 -9.82 -3.51 -6.63
C LEU A 51 -10.91 -3.90 -7.65
N PHE A 52 -10.57 -3.93 -8.94
CA PHE A 52 -11.48 -4.30 -10.02
C PHE A 52 -12.00 -5.74 -9.88
N VAL A 53 -11.13 -6.68 -9.50
CA VAL A 53 -11.52 -8.08 -9.27
C VAL A 53 -12.10 -8.34 -7.87
N GLY A 54 -12.30 -7.29 -7.06
CA GLY A 54 -12.84 -7.41 -5.70
C GLY A 54 -11.84 -7.93 -4.65
N ALA A 55 -10.55 -8.09 -4.99
CA ALA A 55 -9.49 -8.55 -4.11
C ALA A 55 -8.99 -7.46 -3.15
N ARG A 56 -9.90 -6.83 -2.41
CA ARG A 56 -9.61 -5.69 -1.53
C ARG A 56 -8.62 -6.02 -0.43
N THR A 57 -8.74 -7.20 0.19
CA THR A 57 -7.80 -7.65 1.22
C THR A 57 -6.35 -7.65 0.73
N PHE A 58 -6.12 -8.04 -0.53
CA PHE A 58 -4.79 -8.01 -1.13
C PHE A 58 -4.31 -6.58 -1.41
N ALA A 59 -5.20 -5.69 -1.84
CA ALA A 59 -4.88 -4.27 -2.03
C ALA A 59 -4.52 -3.62 -0.69
N ASP A 60 -5.26 -3.91 0.38
CA ASP A 60 -5.01 -3.40 1.73
C ASP A 60 -3.69 -3.93 2.28
N LYS A 61 -3.42 -5.23 2.15
CA LYS A 61 -2.15 -5.85 2.55
C LYS A 61 -0.96 -5.27 1.78
N LEU A 62 -1.15 -4.94 0.50
CA LEU A 62 -0.14 -4.26 -0.31
C LEU A 62 0.13 -2.85 0.19
N MET A 63 -0.90 -2.05 0.45
CA MET A 63 -0.72 -0.70 0.99
C MET A 63 -0.11 -0.73 2.40
N HIS A 64 -0.48 -1.72 3.21
CA HIS A 64 0.12 -1.94 4.52
C HIS A 64 1.61 -2.23 4.42
N PHE A 65 1.98 -3.16 3.54
CA PHE A 65 3.37 -3.51 3.30
C PHE A 65 4.17 -2.31 2.81
N VAL A 66 3.68 -1.56 1.82
CA VAL A 66 4.37 -0.36 1.31
C VAL A 66 4.52 0.70 2.40
N SER A 67 3.49 0.93 3.21
CA SER A 67 3.55 1.87 4.34
C SER A 67 4.63 1.46 5.37
N LYS A 68 4.76 0.15 5.65
CA LYS A 68 5.82 -0.37 6.52
C LYS A 68 7.21 -0.13 5.91
N GLU A 69 7.39 -0.41 4.63
CA GLU A 69 8.67 -0.19 3.93
C GLU A 69 9.06 1.30 3.87
N LEU A 70 8.09 2.20 3.74
CA LEU A 70 8.29 3.65 3.84
C LEU A 70 8.73 4.08 5.24
N ARG A 71 8.10 3.54 6.29
CA ARG A 71 8.48 3.78 7.69
C ARG A 71 9.90 3.32 8.00
N GLU A 72 10.31 2.18 7.44
CA GLU A 72 11.65 1.64 7.62
C GLU A 72 12.70 2.30 6.68
N GLY A 73 12.36 3.42 6.03
CA GLY A 73 13.30 4.21 5.23
C GLY A 73 13.53 3.69 3.81
N ARG A 74 13.13 2.45 3.51
CA ARG A 74 13.56 1.73 2.31
C ARG A 74 12.90 2.17 1.00
N LEU A 75 11.75 2.84 1.08
CA LEU A 75 11.01 3.33 -0.08
C LEU A 75 10.75 4.84 -0.02
N GLN A 76 11.49 5.60 0.80
CA GLN A 76 11.16 7.00 1.13
C GLN A 76 11.01 7.91 -0.08
N ARG A 77 11.76 7.65 -1.16
CA ARG A 77 11.62 8.36 -2.46
C ARG A 77 10.19 8.37 -3.00
N PHE A 78 9.38 7.36 -2.67
CA PHE A 78 7.99 7.21 -3.13
C PHE A 78 6.95 7.71 -2.14
N ARG A 79 7.35 8.32 -1.00
CA ARG A 79 6.42 8.79 0.04
C ARG A 79 5.35 9.73 -0.52
N ALA A 80 5.76 10.75 -1.28
CA ALA A 80 4.83 11.72 -1.85
C ALA A 80 3.78 11.05 -2.75
N GLU A 81 4.21 10.14 -3.63
CA GLU A 81 3.30 9.37 -4.50
C GLU A 81 2.39 8.43 -3.71
N PHE A 82 2.90 7.80 -2.65
CA PHE A 82 2.11 6.95 -1.79
C PHE A 82 0.97 7.74 -1.14
N GLU A 83 1.27 8.91 -0.58
CA GLU A 83 0.31 9.75 0.14
C GLU A 83 -0.68 10.45 -0.81
N GLN A 84 -0.22 10.93 -1.97
CA GLN A 84 -1.04 11.70 -2.91
C GLN A 84 -1.82 10.83 -3.90
N THR A 85 -1.30 9.64 -4.24
CA THR A 85 -1.85 8.83 -5.33
C THR A 85 -2.30 7.45 -4.84
N TRP A 86 -1.41 6.68 -4.20
CA TRP A 86 -1.69 5.24 -3.96
C TRP A 86 -2.67 5.04 -2.81
N LEU A 87 -2.49 5.76 -1.71
CA LEU A 87 -3.35 5.69 -0.53
C LEU A 87 -4.77 6.20 -0.84
N PRO A 88 -4.96 7.36 -1.50
CA PRO A 88 -6.29 7.79 -1.92
C PRO A 88 -6.97 6.78 -2.83
N LEU A 89 -6.25 6.19 -3.78
CA LEU A 89 -6.80 5.18 -4.69
C LEU A 89 -7.33 3.94 -3.96
N ALA A 90 -6.54 3.40 -3.01
CA ALA A 90 -6.98 2.27 -2.19
C ALA A 90 -8.18 2.65 -1.30
N SER A 91 -8.24 3.90 -0.83
CA SER A 91 -9.32 4.39 0.02
C SER A 91 -10.60 4.83 -0.71
N ALA A 92 -10.51 5.17 -2.01
CA ALA A 92 -11.57 5.79 -2.79
C ALA A 92 -12.68 4.82 -3.23
N VAL A 93 -12.42 3.51 -3.18
CA VAL A 93 -13.44 2.50 -3.50
C VAL A 93 -14.40 2.37 -2.32
N ARG A 94 -15.48 3.17 -2.34
CA ARG A 94 -16.64 2.94 -1.47
C ARG A 94 -17.17 1.53 -1.74
N PRO A 95 -17.51 0.75 -0.71
CA PRO A 95 -18.31 -0.44 -0.93
C PRO A 95 -19.65 0.03 -1.54
N THR A 96 -20.03 -0.54 -2.69
CA THR A 96 -21.44 -0.57 -3.09
C THR A 96 -22.17 -1.29 -1.96
N VAL A 97 -22.84 -0.50 -1.11
CA VAL A 97 -23.52 -0.98 0.10
C VAL A 97 -24.65 -1.90 -0.34
N GLY A 98 -24.51 -3.20 -0.10
CA GLY A 98 -25.64 -4.04 0.22
C GLY A 98 -26.05 -3.70 1.65
N SER A 99 -27.28 -3.22 1.84
CA SER A 99 -27.81 -2.66 3.09
C SER A 99 -28.01 -3.72 4.21
N GLY A 100 -26.93 -4.35 4.64
CA GLY A 100 -26.91 -5.32 5.74
C GLY A 100 -25.85 -4.96 6.79
N GLU A 101 -26.01 -5.46 8.02
CA GLU A 101 -25.16 -5.18 9.20
C GLU A 101 -23.64 -5.34 8.95
N GLY A 102 -23.24 -6.20 8.01
CA GLY A 102 -21.85 -6.33 7.57
C GLY A 102 -21.26 -5.06 6.93
N GLY A 103 -22.09 -4.21 6.32
CA GLY A 103 -21.67 -2.94 5.73
C GLY A 103 -21.25 -1.89 6.76
N MET A 104 -21.92 -1.84 7.91
CA MET A 104 -21.57 -0.89 8.98
C MET A 104 -20.29 -1.29 9.72
N ARG A 105 -20.09 -2.59 9.98
CA ARG A 105 -18.83 -3.10 10.54
C ARG A 105 -17.65 -2.86 9.58
N TYR A 106 -17.88 -3.02 8.28
CA TYR A 106 -16.87 -2.76 7.26
C TYR A 106 -16.53 -1.27 7.11
N VAL A 107 -17.50 -0.35 7.22
CA VAL A 107 -17.25 1.10 7.23
C VAL A 107 -16.47 1.52 8.48
N ALA A 108 -16.71 0.89 9.62
CA ALA A 108 -15.91 1.10 10.83
C ALA A 108 -14.46 0.61 10.66
N GLU A 109 -14.26 -0.58 10.08
CA GLU A 109 -12.92 -1.10 9.76
C GLU A 109 -12.19 -0.24 8.70
N TRP A 110 -12.90 0.31 7.72
CA TRP A 110 -12.40 1.27 6.72
C TRP A 110 -11.95 2.59 7.36
N THR A 111 -12.78 3.16 8.23
CA THR A 111 -12.47 4.40 8.95
C THR A 111 -11.27 4.18 9.88
N ALA A 112 -11.23 3.05 10.59
CA ALA A 112 -10.11 2.68 11.44
C ALA A 112 -8.82 2.41 10.66
N SER A 113 -8.90 1.89 9.43
CA SER A 113 -7.72 1.67 8.57
C SER A 113 -7.18 2.98 8.03
N ARG A 114 -8.05 3.87 7.55
CA ARG A 114 -7.67 5.21 7.10
C ARG A 114 -7.08 6.03 8.25
N THR A 115 -7.71 6.04 9.42
CA THR A 115 -7.15 6.66 10.63
C THR A 115 -5.81 6.04 11.01
N ARG A 116 -5.64 4.71 10.90
CA ARG A 116 -4.34 4.05 11.11
C ARG A 116 -3.28 4.52 10.12
N TYR A 117 -3.57 4.58 8.82
CA TYR A 117 -2.60 5.02 7.82
C TYR A 117 -2.25 6.51 7.97
N THR A 118 -3.25 7.36 8.18
CA THR A 118 -3.04 8.79 8.42
C THR A 118 -2.24 9.03 9.72
N ALA A 119 -2.57 8.34 10.82
CA ALA A 119 -1.80 8.42 12.07
C ALA A 119 -0.37 7.87 11.93
N LEU A 120 -0.16 6.78 11.19
CA LEU A 120 1.16 6.20 10.92
C LEU A 120 2.05 7.12 10.06
N VAL A 121 1.45 7.90 9.16
CA VAL A 121 2.14 8.89 8.33
C VAL A 121 2.49 10.13 9.14
N HIS A 122 1.56 10.67 9.93
CA HIS A 122 1.80 11.88 10.74
C HIS A 122 2.79 11.66 11.89
N HIS A 123 2.77 10.49 12.56
CA HIS A 123 3.78 10.18 13.59
C HIS A 123 5.21 10.12 13.04
N ALA A 124 5.39 9.85 11.75
CA ALA A 124 6.71 9.80 11.11
C ALA A 124 7.27 11.19 10.76
N VAL A 125 6.43 12.24 10.75
CA VAL A 125 6.88 13.63 10.55
C VAL A 125 7.38 14.20 11.87
N ASP A 126 6.66 13.97 12.97
CA ASP A 126 7.05 14.47 14.30
C ASP A 126 8.32 13.82 14.88
N SER A 127 8.67 12.60 14.43
CA SER A 127 9.87 11.89 14.93
C SER A 127 11.15 12.18 14.13
N SER A 128 11.08 12.97 13.05
CA SER A 128 12.25 13.43 12.30
C SER A 128 12.69 14.86 12.64
N ASP A 129 11.90 15.60 13.42
CA ASP A 129 12.21 16.99 13.86
C ASP A 129 12.87 17.06 15.25
N SER A 130 13.32 15.93 15.81
CA SER A 130 13.92 15.86 17.17
C SER A 130 15.39 15.41 17.22
N GLU A 131 16.13 15.48 16.11
CA GLU A 131 17.61 15.32 16.11
C GLU A 131 18.32 16.63 15.77
#